data_AF-A0A380JGA7-F1
#
_entry.id   AF-A0A380JGA7-F1
#
_cell.length_a   1.000
_cell.length_b   1.000
_cell.length_c   1.000
_cell.angle_alpha   90.00
_cell.angle_beta   90.00
_cell.angle_gamma   90.00
#
_symmetry.space_group_name_H-M   'P 1'
#
loop_
_entity.id
_entity.type
_entity.pdbx_description
1 polymer ?
#
loop_
_entity_poly.entity_id
_entity_poly.type
_entity_poly.pdbx_seq_one_letter_code
_entity_poly.pdbx_strand_id
1 'polypeptide(L)'
;MINDAIKKQIRQAFDRRVAVRVYKDQEIPREDMEAILDTAWLSPSSIGLEGWRFVVLDRQHIKDLAPELKEVAWGAQYQLDTASHFVLLLAEKDVRYDSQPIRESLIR
;
A
#
# COMPACT_ATOMS: atom_id res chain seq x y z
N MET A 1 11.61 -14.70 -27.52
CA MET A 1 11.79 -15.75 -26.50
C MET A 1 11.61 -15.08 -25.13
N ILE A 2 10.72 -15.58 -24.27
CA ILE A 2 10.64 -15.03 -22.90
C ILE A 2 11.89 -15.49 -22.16
N ASN A 3 12.58 -14.55 -21.52
CA ASN A 3 13.78 -14.80 -20.75
C ASN A 3 13.46 -15.68 -19.52
N ASP A 4 13.93 -16.93 -19.51
CA ASP A 4 13.65 -17.87 -18.43
C ASP A 4 14.24 -17.43 -17.08
N ALA A 5 15.28 -16.58 -17.07
CA ALA A 5 15.76 -15.95 -15.85
C ALA A 5 14.72 -15.01 -15.24
N ILE A 6 13.99 -14.24 -16.07
CA ILE A 6 12.92 -13.33 -15.60
C ILE A 6 11.76 -14.14 -15.02
N LYS A 7 11.32 -15.21 -15.71
CA LYS A 7 10.26 -16.10 -15.17
C LYS A 7 10.64 -16.67 -13.81
N LYS A 8 11.89 -17.11 -13.65
CA LYS A 8 12.41 -17.64 -12.38
C LYS A 8 12.42 -16.57 -11.28
N GLN A 9 12.89 -15.36 -11.59
CA GLN A 9 12.90 -14.24 -10.65
C GLN A 9 11.47 -13.87 -10.19
N ILE A 10 10.52 -13.77 -11.13
CA ILE A 10 9.10 -13.52 -10.82
C ILE A 10 8.59 -14.62 -9.89
N ARG A 11 8.76 -15.89 -10.25
CA ARG A 11 8.27 -17.01 -9.43
C ARG A 11 8.84 -16.97 -8.01
N GLN A 12 10.14 -16.73 -7.86
CA GLN A 12 10.79 -16.63 -6.56
C GLN A 12 10.25 -15.48 -5.70
N ALA A 13 9.95 -14.32 -6.31
CA ALA A 13 9.35 -13.20 -5.60
C ALA A 13 7.95 -13.55 -5.06
N PHE A 14 7.13 -14.23 -5.88
CA PHE A 14 5.78 -14.66 -5.47
C PHE A 14 5.81 -15.79 -4.42
N ASP A 15 6.75 -16.73 -4.49
CA ASP A 15 6.91 -17.78 -3.48
C ASP A 15 7.40 -17.21 -2.14
N ARG A 16 8.24 -16.17 -2.17
CA ARG A 16 8.72 -15.47 -0.96
C ARG A 16 7.63 -14.63 -0.29
N ARG A 17 6.69 -14.10 -1.06
CA ARG A 17 5.64 -13.22 -0.56
C ARG A 17 4.62 -14.00 0.28
N VAL A 18 4.64 -13.77 1.59
CA VAL A 18 3.68 -14.30 2.56
C VAL A 18 3.09 -13.18 3.42
N ALA A 19 1.93 -13.44 4.04
CA ALA A 19 1.33 -12.50 4.99
C ALA A 19 2.10 -12.54 6.32
N VAL A 20 3.13 -11.71 6.45
CA VAL A 20 3.94 -11.56 7.67
C VAL A 20 3.13 -10.84 8.75
N ARG A 21 3.25 -11.30 10.00
CA ARG A 21 2.56 -10.71 11.17
C ARG A 21 3.50 -10.03 12.15
N VAL A 22 4.76 -10.47 12.23
CA VAL A 22 5.78 -9.93 13.14
C VAL A 22 7.01 -9.60 12.31
N TYR A 23 7.51 -8.38 12.43
CA TYR A 23 8.65 -7.89 11.67
C TYR A 23 9.89 -7.75 12.56
N LYS A 24 11.06 -7.74 11.92
CA LYS A 24 12.32 -7.43 12.61
C LYS A 24 12.40 -5.94 12.89
N ASP A 25 13.22 -5.58 13.87
CA ASP A 25 13.55 -4.18 14.14
C ASP A 25 14.54 -3.63 13.12
N GLN A 26 14.06 -3.50 11.87
CA GLN A 26 14.78 -2.95 10.74
C GLN A 26 13.85 -1.97 10.03
N GLU A 27 14.37 -0.80 9.70
CA GLU A 27 13.64 0.17 8.89
C GLU A 27 13.88 -0.10 7.40
N ILE A 28 12.83 0.06 6.60
CA ILE A 28 12.93 0.02 5.15
C ILE A 28 13.58 1.32 4.69
N PRO A 29 14.66 1.27 3.88
CA PRO A 29 15.26 2.47 3.31
C PRO A 29 14.23 3.33 2.56
N ARG A 30 14.43 4.64 2.59
CA ARG A 30 13.53 5.60 1.93
C ARG A 30 13.34 5.29 0.45
N GLU A 31 14.43 5.01 -0.26
CA GLU A 31 14.41 4.68 -1.70
C GLU A 31 13.58 3.43 -2.01
N ASP A 32 13.63 2.41 -1.16
CA ASP A 32 12.84 1.19 -1.31
C ASP A 32 11.35 1.46 -1.05
N MET A 33 11.03 2.30 -0.05
CA MET A 33 9.64 2.72 0.19
C MET A 33 9.08 3.58 -0.94
N GLU A 34 9.87 4.51 -1.48
CA GLU A 34 9.50 5.31 -2.65
C GLU A 34 9.25 4.40 -3.86
N ALA A 35 10.12 3.42 -4.12
CA ALA A 35 9.90 2.43 -5.18
C ALA A 35 8.61 1.61 -4.98
N ILE A 36 8.27 1.22 -3.75
CA ILE A 36 7.00 0.54 -3.45
C ILE A 36 5.81 1.46 -3.76
N LEU A 37 5.86 2.73 -3.34
CA LEU A 37 4.77 3.68 -3.58
C LEU A 37 4.61 4.01 -5.07
N ASP A 38 5.71 4.11 -5.82
CA ASP A 38 5.68 4.30 -7.27
C ASP A 38 4.94 3.16 -7.96
N THR A 39 5.14 1.90 -7.52
CA THR A 39 4.39 0.77 -8.09
C THR A 39 2.89 0.84 -7.78
N ALA A 40 2.52 1.35 -6.60
CA ALA A 40 1.13 1.57 -6.25
C ALA A 40 0.51 2.71 -7.08
N TRP A 41 1.25 3.81 -7.26
CA TRP A 41 0.82 4.96 -8.06
C TRP A 41 0.61 4.60 -9.53
N LEU A 42 1.48 3.77 -10.11
CA LEU A 42 1.40 3.31 -11.51
C LEU A 42 0.40 2.17 -11.74
N SER A 43 -0.32 1.72 -10.71
CA SER A 43 -1.30 0.64 -10.86
C SER A 43 -2.44 1.06 -11.81
N PRO A 44 -3.01 0.15 -12.61
CA PRO A 44 -4.17 0.47 -13.41
C PRO A 44 -5.40 0.69 -12.51
N SER A 45 -6.23 1.66 -12.87
CA SER A 45 -7.54 1.89 -12.24
C SER A 45 -8.64 1.85 -13.29
N SER A 46 -9.86 1.46 -12.88
CA SER A 46 -11.02 1.51 -13.78
C SER A 46 -11.20 2.92 -14.30
N ILE A 47 -11.32 3.08 -15.61
CA ILE A 47 -11.38 4.35 -16.37
C ILE A 47 -10.21 5.32 -16.15
N GLY A 48 -9.12 4.89 -15.50
CA GLY A 48 -8.04 5.80 -15.10
C GLY A 48 -8.45 6.75 -13.97
N LEU A 49 -9.41 6.37 -13.11
CA LEU A 49 -9.94 7.26 -12.07
C LEU A 49 -8.90 7.65 -11.02
N GLU A 50 -8.05 6.71 -10.60
CA GLU A 50 -7.02 6.93 -9.57
C GLU A 50 -7.56 7.57 -8.27
N GLY A 51 -8.81 7.27 -7.90
CA GLY A 51 -9.49 7.76 -6.69
C GLY A 51 -8.95 7.13 -5.39
N TRP A 52 -7.64 6.87 -5.33
CA TRP A 52 -6.94 6.33 -4.17
C TRP A 52 -6.06 7.39 -3.52
N ARG A 53 -5.83 7.25 -2.22
CA ARG A 53 -4.69 7.89 -1.53
C ARG A 53 -3.96 6.88 -0.67
N PHE A 54 -2.64 7.02 -0.62
CA PHE A 54 -1.76 6.21 0.21
C PHE A 54 -1.21 7.10 1.33
N VAL A 55 -1.65 6.87 2.57
CA VAL A 55 -1.11 7.57 3.74
C VAL A 55 -0.11 6.65 4.40
N VAL A 56 1.16 7.04 4.37
CA VAL A 56 2.27 6.25 4.93
C VAL A 56 2.52 6.71 6.36
N LEU A 57 2.39 5.78 7.30
CA LEU A 57 2.79 5.96 8.69
C LEU A 57 4.15 5.29 8.88
N ASP A 58 5.16 6.06 9.28
CA ASP A 58 6.43 5.52 9.79
C ASP A 58 6.28 5.06 11.25
N ARG A 59 7.35 4.54 11.87
CA ARG A 59 7.32 4.08 13.27
C ARG A 59 6.86 5.13 14.27
N GLN A 60 7.21 6.40 14.06
CA GLN A 60 6.82 7.46 14.98
C GLN A 60 5.31 7.70 14.89
N HIS A 61 4.77 7.83 13.67
CA HIS A 61 3.33 8.00 13.46
C HIS A 61 2.54 6.75 13.87
N ILE A 62 3.07 5.55 13.62
CA ILE A 62 2.46 4.29 14.08
C ILE A 62 2.37 4.29 15.60
N LYS A 63 3.45 4.65 16.31
CA LYS A 63 3.45 4.67 17.78
C LYS A 63 2.37 5.58 18.36
N ASP A 64 2.15 6.73 17.72
CA ASP A 64 1.17 7.72 18.16
C ASP A 64 -0.28 7.25 17.90
N LEU A 65 -0.53 6.56 16.78
CA LEU A 65 -1.87 6.10 16.37
C LEU A 65 -2.22 4.67 16.80
N ALA A 66 -1.21 3.84 17.11
CA ALA A 66 -1.39 2.42 17.44
C ALA A 66 -2.37 2.18 18.59
N PRO A 67 -2.41 2.97 19.69
CA PRO A 67 -3.38 2.76 20.76
C PRO A 67 -4.82 2.73 20.24
N GLU A 68 -5.22 3.73 19.45
CA GLU A 68 -6.58 3.84 18.90
C GLU A 68 -6.82 2.79 17.80
N LEU A 69 -5.87 2.60 16.89
CA LEU A 69 -6.00 1.63 15.81
C LEU A 69 -6.15 0.20 16.32
N LYS A 70 -5.45 -0.15 17.41
CA LYS A 70 -5.51 -1.48 18.00
C LYS A 70 -6.87 -1.81 18.62
N GLU A 71 -7.66 -0.83 19.05
CA GLU A 71 -9.01 -1.09 19.57
C GLU A 71 -9.93 -1.68 18.50
N VAL A 72 -9.72 -1.31 17.24
CA VAL A 72 -10.57 -1.72 16.11
C VAL A 72 -9.90 -2.71 15.15
N ALA A 73 -8.57 -2.84 15.19
CA ALA A 73 -7.80 -3.65 14.26
C ALA A 73 -7.24 -4.95 14.88
N TRP A 74 -8.13 -5.86 15.30
CA TRP A 74 -7.73 -7.15 15.92
C TRP A 74 -6.73 -7.97 15.08
N GLY A 75 -6.77 -7.85 13.75
CA GLY A 75 -5.87 -8.58 12.83
C GLY A 75 -4.51 -7.91 12.56
N ALA A 76 -4.29 -6.70 13.10
CA ALA A 76 -3.10 -5.88 12.83
C ALA A 76 -2.24 -5.60 14.08
N GLN A 77 -2.57 -6.21 15.23
CA GLN A 77 -1.94 -5.90 16.51
C GLN A 77 -0.41 -5.92 16.44
N TYR A 78 0.16 -7.05 16.01
CA TYR A 78 1.61 -7.25 15.93
C TYR A 78 2.27 -6.39 14.84
N GLN A 79 1.56 -6.15 13.74
CA GLN A 79 2.06 -5.32 12.65
C GLN A 79 2.15 -3.85 13.06
N LEU A 80 1.18 -3.36 13.83
CA LEU A 80 1.23 -2.02 14.44
C LEU A 80 2.37 -1.88 15.47
N ASP A 81 2.83 -2.99 16.06
CA ASP A 81 3.98 -2.94 16.99
C ASP A 81 5.34 -3.02 16.30
N THR A 82 5.43 -3.76 15.19
CA THR A 82 6.73 -4.22 14.68
C THR A 82 7.05 -3.76 13.27
N ALA A 83 6.06 -3.36 12.48
CA ALA A 83 6.30 -2.97 11.09
C ALA A 83 7.13 -1.69 11.01
N SER A 84 8.01 -1.62 9.99
CA SER A 84 8.74 -0.39 9.68
C SER A 84 7.84 0.74 9.21
N HIS A 85 6.82 0.41 8.41
CA HIS A 85 5.87 1.34 7.84
C HIS A 85 4.49 0.68 7.80
N PHE A 86 3.44 1.49 7.91
CA PHE A 86 2.05 1.07 7.83
C PHE A 86 1.33 1.99 6.85
N VAL A 87 0.80 1.42 5.76
CA VAL A 87 0.13 2.21 4.72
C VAL A 87 -1.39 2.09 4.89
N LEU A 88 -2.05 3.23 5.07
CA LEU A 88 -3.51 3.32 5.00
C LEU A 88 -3.91 3.60 3.55
N LEU A 89 -4.71 2.70 2.98
CA LEU A 89 -5.25 2.84 1.64
C LEU A 89 -6.64 3.45 1.75
N LEU A 90 -6.80 4.64 1.19
CA LEU A 90 -8.07 5.37 1.14
C LEU A 90 -8.64 5.26 -0.27
N ALA A 91 -9.96 5.17 -0.36
CA ALA A 91 -10.71 5.21 -1.60
C ALA A 91 -11.71 6.37 -1.57
N GLU A 92 -11.85 7.05 -2.70
CA GLU A 92 -12.80 8.13 -2.89
C GLU A 92 -14.26 7.62 -2.77
N LYS A 93 -15.10 8.43 -2.13
CA LYS A 93 -16.53 8.15 -1.98
C LYS A 93 -17.33 8.94 -3.02
N ASP A 94 -18.59 8.55 -3.20
CA ASP A 94 -19.53 9.27 -4.08
C ASP A 94 -19.09 9.35 -5.56
N VAL A 95 -18.32 8.36 -6.01
CA VAL A 95 -17.82 8.18 -7.38
C VAL A 95 -18.90 7.62 -8.34
N ARG A 96 -20.08 8.25 -8.36
CA ARG A 96 -21.16 7.93 -9.30
C ARG A 96 -20.81 8.49 -10.68
N TYR A 97 -21.30 7.86 -11.76
CA TYR A 97 -20.99 8.25 -13.14
C TYR A 97 -21.29 9.72 -13.49
N ASP A 98 -22.21 10.38 -12.76
CA ASP A 98 -22.59 11.79 -12.93
C ASP A 98 -22.06 12.71 -11.83
N SER A 99 -21.23 12.18 -10.93
CA SER A 99 -20.61 12.97 -9.87
C SER A 99 -19.56 13.92 -10.45
N GLN A 100 -19.36 15.05 -9.76
CA GLN A 100 -18.34 16.02 -10.15
C GLN A 100 -16.92 15.43 -10.19
N PRO A 101 -16.48 14.60 -9.21
CA PRO A 101 -15.15 13.99 -9.26
C PRO A 101 -14.91 13.13 -10.51
N ILE A 102 -15.91 12.31 -10.91
CA ILE A 102 -15.83 11.51 -12.14
C ILE A 102 -15.76 12.40 -13.38
N ARG A 103 -16.54 13.49 -13.41
CA ARG A 103 -16.50 14.41 -14.54
C ARG A 103 -15.12 15.08 -14.65
N GLU A 104 -14.54 15.51 -13.54
CA GLU A 104 -13.22 16.13 -13.50
C GLU A 104 -12.10 15.15 -13.86
N SER A 105 -12.20 13.89 -13.44
CA SER A 105 -11.19 12.87 -13.76
C SER A 105 -11.11 12.54 -15.26
N LEU A 106 -12.22 12.68 -15.99
CA LEU A 106 -12.31 12.35 -17.42
C LEU A 106 -12.01 13.54 -18.36
N ILE A 107 -11.91 14.76 -17.84
CA ILE A 107 -11.65 15.98 -18.64
C ILE A 107 -10.17 16.39 -18.60
N ARG A 108 -9.38 15.83 -17.68
CA ARG A 108 -7.92 16.01 -17.64
C ARG A 108 -7.25 15.47 -18.90
#